data_AF-A0A2E2W884-F1
#
_entry.id   AF-A0A2E2W884-F1
#
_cell.length_a   1.000
_cell.length_b   1.000
_cell.length_c   1.000
_cell.angle_alpha   90.00
_cell.angle_beta   90.00
_cell.angle_gamma   90.00
#
_symmetry.space_group_name_H-M   'P 1'
#
loop_
_entity.id
_entity.type
_entity.pdbx_description
1 polymer ?
#
loop_
_entity_poly.entity_id
_entity_poly.type
_entity_poly.pdbx_seq_one_letter_code
_entity_poly.pdbx_strand_id
1 'polypeptide(L)'
;MFAEGEILLNHIALTFMVGANLHKPAYDIDWRINQGWDNTPRDIPEEWMLGEYNSKYKLKKLIATRLGLRYYLFGNDSTPIHNIFAGASINANLGQADFTEVSVGYVFLLTEK
;
A
#
# COMPACT_ATOMS: atom_id res chain seq x y z
N MET A 1 6.01 -6.64 -5.88
CA MET A 1 7.36 -6.42 -5.33
C MET A 1 7.41 -5.02 -4.75
N PHE A 2 8.00 -4.83 -3.56
CA PHE A 2 8.05 -3.54 -2.88
C PHE A 2 9.49 -3.18 -2.50
N ALA A 3 9.82 -1.90 -2.61
CA ALA A 3 10.93 -1.28 -1.93
C ALA A 3 10.37 -0.54 -0.70
N GLU A 4 11.06 -0.65 0.43
CA GLU A 4 10.64 -0.08 1.71
C GLU A 4 11.69 0.90 2.23
N GLY A 5 11.23 2.04 2.72
CA GLY A 5 11.99 2.93 3.59
C GLY A 5 11.31 3.02 4.94
N GLU A 6 12.09 2.98 6.02
CA GLU A 6 11.60 3.07 7.38
C GLU A 6 12.33 4.18 8.14
N ILE A 7 11.59 4.99 8.90
CA ILE A 7 12.13 5.97 9.84
C ILE A 7 11.89 5.43 11.25
N LEU A 8 12.97 5.08 11.94
CA LEU A 8 12.95 4.53 13.29
C LEU A 8 12.93 5.66 14.33
N LEU A 9 11.90 5.67 15.17
CA LEU A 9 11.67 6.59 16.28
C LEU A 9 11.54 5.78 17.59
N ASN A 10 12.67 5.22 18.03
CA ASN A 10 12.76 4.32 19.17
C ASN A 10 11.81 3.11 19.03
N HIS A 11 10.72 3.05 19.79
CA HIS A 11 9.72 1.98 19.69
C HIS A 11 8.78 2.13 18.49
N ILE A 12 8.65 3.33 17.93
CA ILE A 12 7.72 3.57 16.82
C ILE A 12 8.54 3.69 15.54
N ALA A 13 8.02 3.20 14.43
CA ALA A 13 8.61 3.46 13.13
C ALA A 13 7.55 3.84 12.10
N LEU A 14 7.90 4.80 11.25
CA LEU A 14 7.10 5.17 10.08
C LEU A 14 7.63 4.40 8.87
N THR A 15 6.79 3.60 8.24
CA THR A 15 7.13 2.79 7.07
C THR A 15 6.49 3.35 5.82
N PHE A 16 7.27 3.52 4.77
CA PHE A 16 6.79 3.88 3.44
C PHE A 16 7.29 2.85 2.44
N MET A 17 6.37 2.26 1.68
CA MET A 17 6.71 1.28 0.63
C MET A 17 6.14 1.71 -0.70
N VAL A 18 6.92 1.54 -1.75
CA VAL A 18 6.50 1.71 -3.14
C VAL A 18 6.86 0.45 -3.91
N GLY A 19 5.94 -0.02 -4.73
CA GLY A 19 6.09 -1.29 -5.41
C GLY A 19 5.32 -1.37 -6.70
N ALA A 20 5.47 -2.52 -7.34
CA ALA A 20 4.73 -2.90 -8.53
C ALA A 20 3.85 -4.12 -8.26
N ASN A 21 2.59 -4.05 -8.67
CA ASN A 21 1.67 -5.18 -8.72
C ASN A 21 1.93 -5.99 -9.99
N LEU A 22 2.31 -7.27 -9.85
CA LEU A 22 2.52 -8.16 -11.00
C LEU A 22 1.19 -8.72 -11.53
N HIS A 23 0.24 -9.00 -10.63
CA HIS A 23 -1.06 -9.55 -10.99
C HIS A 23 -2.13 -9.06 -10.02
N LYS A 24 -3.17 -8.41 -10.54
CA LYS A 24 -4.27 -7.85 -9.73
C LYS A 24 -5.60 -7.84 -10.52
N PRO A 25 -6.23 -9.00 -10.74
CA PRO A 25 -7.42 -9.12 -11.58
C PRO A 25 -8.66 -8.45 -10.96
N ALA A 26 -8.76 -8.43 -9.63
CA ALA A 26 -9.87 -7.81 -8.91
C ALA A 26 -9.93 -6.27 -9.04
N TYR A 27 -8.80 -5.62 -9.35
CA TYR A 27 -8.73 -4.16 -9.53
C TYR A 27 -9.56 -3.69 -10.73
N ASP A 28 -9.84 -4.58 -11.67
CA ASP A 28 -10.56 -4.28 -12.91
C ASP A 28 -12.05 -4.08 -12.64
N ILE A 29 -12.55 -4.80 -11.64
CA ILE A 29 -13.92 -4.70 -11.13
C ILE A 29 -14.02 -3.48 -10.22
N ASP A 30 -13.07 -3.31 -9.29
CA ASP A 30 -13.02 -2.17 -8.37
C ASP A 30 -12.95 -0.82 -9.12
N TRP A 31 -12.12 -0.74 -10.16
CA TRP A 31 -12.00 0.45 -11.00
C TRP A 31 -13.31 0.83 -11.68
N ARG A 32 -14.03 -0.16 -12.24
CA ARG A 32 -15.32 0.07 -12.89
C ARG A 32 -16.37 0.56 -11.90
N ILE A 33 -16.41 -0.03 -10.71
CA ILE A 33 -17.37 0.35 -9.66
C ILE A 33 -17.06 1.76 -9.14
N ASN A 34 -15.79 2.11 -8.91
CA ASN A 34 -15.43 3.36 -8.24
C ASN A 34 -15.25 4.56 -9.18
N GLN A 35 -14.65 4.37 -10.36
CA GLN A 35 -14.36 5.49 -11.29
C GLN A 35 -15.49 5.76 -12.28
N GLY A 36 -16.45 4.84 -12.39
CA GLY A 36 -17.66 5.06 -13.17
C GLY A 36 -18.49 6.27 -12.73
N TRP A 37 -18.34 6.72 -11.48
CA TRP A 37 -19.17 7.78 -10.90
C TRP A 37 -18.55 9.18 -10.92
N ASP A 38 -17.30 9.32 -11.38
CA ASP A 38 -16.55 10.58 -11.30
C ASP A 38 -17.04 11.63 -12.33
N ASN A 39 -17.55 11.17 -13.48
CA ASN A 39 -18.07 12.01 -14.58
C ASN A 39 -19.41 11.48 -15.12
N THR A 40 -20.37 11.21 -14.23
CA THR A 40 -21.70 10.74 -14.65
C THR A 40 -22.46 11.85 -15.38
N PRO A 41 -22.78 11.68 -16.68
CA PRO A 41 -23.66 12.62 -17.37
C PRO A 41 -25.05 12.62 -16.72
N ARG A 42 -25.75 13.75 -16.79
CA ARG A 42 -27.13 13.87 -16.27
C ARG A 42 -28.09 12.89 -16.96
N ASP A 43 -27.89 12.67 -18.26
CA ASP A 43 -28.59 11.68 -19.07
C ASP A 43 -27.58 10.63 -19.54
N ILE A 44 -27.78 9.37 -19.16
CA ILE A 44 -26.89 8.23 -19.43
C ILE A 44 -27.05 7.80 -20.90
N PRO A 45 -26.09 8.08 -21.80
CA PRO A 45 -26.12 7.55 -23.17
C PRO A 45 -25.81 6.04 -23.19
N GLU A 46 -26.33 5.31 -24.18
CA GLU A 46 -26.12 3.85 -24.30
C GLU A 46 -24.64 3.44 -24.45
N GLU A 47 -23.79 4.32 -24.95
CA GLU A 47 -22.35 4.08 -25.13
C GLU A 47 -21.52 4.34 -23.87
N TRP A 48 -22.12 4.84 -22.78
CA TRP A 48 -21.37 5.22 -21.59
C TRP A 48 -20.98 4.00 -20.74
N MET A 49 -19.67 3.79 -20.63
CA MET A 49 -19.09 2.70 -19.83
C MET A 49 -18.46 3.25 -18.55
N LEU A 50 -18.77 2.61 -17.42
CA LEU A 50 -18.17 2.93 -16.12
C LEU A 50 -16.69 2.54 -16.12
N GLY A 51 -15.79 3.52 -15.92
CA GLY A 51 -14.37 3.30 -15.67
C GLY A 51 -13.60 2.64 -16.83
N GLU A 52 -13.35 3.40 -17.90
CA GLU A 52 -12.52 2.93 -19.03
C GLU A 52 -11.08 2.55 -18.60
N TYR A 53 -10.54 1.52 -19.25
CA TYR A 53 -9.16 1.05 -19.03
C TYR A 53 -8.12 1.91 -19.77
N ASN A 54 -8.08 3.19 -19.41
CA ASN A 54 -7.16 4.17 -19.95
C ASN A 54 -5.72 4.02 -19.37
N SER A 55 -4.80 4.87 -19.82
CA SER A 55 -3.40 4.88 -19.33
C SER A 55 -3.29 5.18 -17.83
N LYS A 56 -4.20 5.98 -17.27
CA LYS A 56 -4.28 6.29 -15.83
C LYS A 56 -4.62 5.03 -15.03
N TYR A 57 -5.58 4.23 -15.50
CA TYR A 57 -5.92 2.93 -14.90
C TYR A 57 -4.73 1.97 -14.92
N LYS A 58 -4.03 1.84 -16.04
CA LYS A 58 -2.85 0.95 -16.14
C LYS A 58 -1.75 1.37 -15.16
N LEU A 59 -1.50 2.67 -15.03
CA LEU A 59 -0.50 3.21 -14.11
C LEU A 59 -0.90 3.01 -12.65
N LYS A 60 -2.17 3.28 -12.29
CA LYS A 60 -2.68 3.04 -10.94
C LYS A 60 -2.67 1.56 -10.59
N LYS A 61 -3.10 0.69 -11.49
CA LYS A 61 -3.05 -0.77 -11.30
C LYS A 61 -1.62 -1.27 -11.07
N LEU A 62 -0.65 -0.70 -11.78
CA LEU A 62 0.75 -1.12 -11.70
C LEU A 62 1.42 -0.67 -10.39
N ILE A 63 1.27 0.60 -10.01
CA ILE A 63 2.01 1.18 -8.88
C ILE A 63 1.25 0.98 -7.57
N ALA A 64 1.83 0.15 -6.69
CA ALA A 64 1.36 -0.05 -5.33
C ALA A 64 2.15 0.81 -4.35
N THR A 65 1.47 1.34 -3.35
CA THR A 65 2.04 2.17 -2.29
C THR A 65 1.49 1.73 -0.94
N ARG A 66 2.31 1.69 0.09
CA ARG A 66 1.90 1.36 1.45
C ARG A 66 2.49 2.38 2.41
N LEU A 67 1.66 2.92 3.29
CA LEU A 67 2.09 3.80 4.36
C LEU A 67 1.66 3.18 5.69
N GLY A 68 2.56 3.10 6.65
CA GLY A 68 2.27 2.41 7.90
C GLY A 68 3.09 2.88 9.07
N LEU A 69 2.70 2.36 10.23
CA LEU A 69 3.38 2.50 11.50
C LEU A 69 3.70 1.10 12.03
N ARG A 70 4.88 0.95 12.61
CA ARG A 70 5.27 -0.23 13.39
C ARG A 70 5.57 0.18 14.81
N TYR A 71 5.20 -0.66 15.76
CA TYR A 71 5.55 -0.56 17.16
C TYR A 71 6.40 -1.77 17.54
N TYR A 72 7.64 -1.52 17.92
CA TYR A 72 8.64 -2.49 18.33
C TYR A 72 8.58 -2.74 19.84
N LEU A 73 8.71 -4.01 20.23
CA LEU A 73 8.71 -4.42 21.64
C LEU A 73 9.92 -3.86 22.39
N PHE A 74 11.10 -3.90 21.76
CA PHE A 74 12.31 -3.29 22.29
C PHE A 74 12.64 -1.99 21.55
N GLY A 75 13.17 -1.01 22.28
CA GLY A 75 13.59 0.26 21.72
C GLY A 75 14.76 0.09 20.75
N ASN A 76 14.67 0.75 19.58
CA ASN A 76 15.71 0.68 18.55
C ASN A 76 16.92 1.58 18.85
N ASP A 77 16.90 2.36 19.93
CA ASP A 77 18.03 3.14 20.43
C ASP A 77 19.22 2.25 20.86
N SER A 78 18.93 1.06 21.37
CA SER A 78 19.92 0.06 21.79
C SER A 78 20.40 -0.86 20.66
N THR A 79 19.95 -0.65 19.42
CA THR A 79 20.25 -1.50 18.24
C THR A 79 20.09 -3.00 18.53
N PRO A 80 18.91 -3.45 19.02
CA PRO A 80 18.73 -4.84 19.40
C PRO A 80 18.88 -5.77 18.18
N ILE A 81 19.62 -6.87 18.36
CA ILE A 81 19.85 -7.86 17.29
C ILE A 81 18.53 -8.57 16.92
N HIS A 82 17.63 -8.72 17.88
CA HIS A 82 16.34 -9.40 17.76
C HIS A 82 15.22 -8.46 18.22
N ASN A 83 14.18 -8.28 17.40
CA ASN A 83 13.04 -7.48 17.80
C ASN A 83 11.73 -8.03 17.22
N ILE A 84 10.62 -7.77 17.91
CA ILE A 84 9.27 -8.12 17.47
C ILE A 84 8.51 -6.80 17.30
N PHE A 85 7.68 -6.70 16.27
CA PHE A 85 6.82 -5.53 16.06
C PHE A 85 5.37 -5.93 15.80
N ALA A 86 4.47 -5.02 16.17
CA ALA A 86 3.10 -4.97 15.68
C ALA A 86 2.96 -3.74 14.78
N GLY A 87 2.36 -3.87 13.61
CA GLY A 87 2.24 -2.79 12.64
C GLY A 87 0.82 -2.63 12.10
N ALA A 88 0.50 -1.41 11.70
CA ALA A 88 -0.71 -1.07 10.98
C ALA A 88 -0.35 -0.25 9.75
N SER A 89 -0.92 -0.58 8.59
CA SER A 89 -0.64 0.15 7.35
C SER A 89 -1.88 0.32 6.48
N ILE A 90 -1.90 1.40 5.71
CA ILE A 90 -2.89 1.65 4.66
C ILE A 90 -2.22 1.31 3.34
N ASN A 91 -2.85 0.41 2.60
CA ASN A 91 -2.41 -0.01 1.27
C ASN A 91 -3.20 0.76 0.23
N ALA A 92 -2.50 1.28 -0.77
CA ALA A 92 -3.09 2.07 -1.85
C ALA A 92 -2.44 1.75 -3.19
N ASN A 93 -3.17 2.04 -4.27
CA ASN A 93 -2.67 1.96 -5.65
C ASN A 93 -2.59 3.38 -6.20
N LEU A 94 -1.38 3.96 -6.19
CA LEU A 94 -1.10 5.34 -6.61
C LEU A 94 -2.16 6.34 -6.07
N GLY A 95 -2.35 6.32 -4.75
CA GLY A 95 -3.25 7.20 -4.00
C GLY A 95 -4.70 6.72 -3.84
N GLN A 96 -5.12 5.64 -4.50
CA GLN A 96 -6.43 5.03 -4.23
C GLN A 96 -6.28 3.97 -3.14
N ALA A 97 -6.76 4.27 -1.93
CA ALA A 97 -6.76 3.35 -0.80
C ALA A 97 -7.58 2.09 -1.13
N ASP A 98 -7.06 0.94 -0.71
CA ASP A 98 -7.60 -0.39 -1.01
C ASP A 98 -8.02 -1.07 0.29
N PHE A 99 -7.05 -1.37 1.17
CA PHE A 99 -7.31 -2.01 2.45
C PHE A 99 -6.34 -1.54 3.54
N THR A 100 -6.76 -1.69 4.79
CA THR A 100 -5.90 -1.56 5.97
C THR A 100 -5.34 -2.92 6.34
N GLU A 101 -4.05 -2.98 6.62
CA GLU A 101 -3.36 -4.20 7.04
C GLU A 101 -2.89 -4.04 8.49
N VAL A 102 -3.13 -5.08 9.29
CA VAL A 102 -2.49 -5.25 10.60
C VAL A 102 -1.48 -6.39 10.46
N SER A 103 -0.28 -6.19 11.00
CA SER A 103 0.83 -7.13 10.89
C SER A 103 1.49 -7.35 12.24
N VAL A 104 2.06 -8.54 12.42
CA VAL A 104 3.00 -8.84 13.50
C VAL A 104 4.21 -9.46 12.82
N GLY A 105 5.40 -9.02 13.20
CA GLY A 105 6.63 -9.46 12.56
C GLY A 105 7.80 -9.52 13.51
N TYR A 106 8.87 -10.13 13.03
CA TYR A 106 10.13 -10.29 13.75
C TYR A 106 11.27 -9.82 12.85
N VAL A 107 12.21 -9.07 13.43
CA VAL A 107 13.38 -8.51 12.76
C VAL A 107 14.64 -9.08 13.39
N PHE A 108 15.57 -9.48 12.52
CA PHE A 108 16.91 -9.91 12.89
C PHE A 108 17.93 -9.01 12.20
N LEU A 109 18.78 -8.35 12.99
CA LEU A 109 19.88 -7.55 12.48
C LEU A 109 21.05 -8.47 12.11
N LEU A 110 21.37 -8.54 10.82
CA LEU A 110 22.55 -9.24 10.32
C LEU A 110 23.80 -8.39 10.67
N THR A 111 24.53 -8.80 11.70
CA THR A 111 25.85 -8.22 12.01
C THR A 111 26.94 -9.05 11.31
N GLU A 112 27.71 -8.42 10.42
CA GLU A 112 28.98 -9.02 9.96
C GLU A 112 29.99 -9.05 11.10
N LYS A 113 30.71 -10.17 11.23
CA LYS A 113 31.80 -10.35 12.20
C LYS A 113 33.09 -9.69 11.73
#